data_AF-A0A1F4X337-F1
#
_entry.id   AF-A0A1F4X337-F1
#
_cell.length_a   1.000
_cell.length_b   1.000
_cell.length_c   1.000
_cell.angle_alpha   90.00
_cell.angle_beta   90.00
_cell.angle_gamma   90.00
#
_symmetry.space_group_name_H-M   'P 1'
#
loop_
_entity.id
_entity.type
_entity.pdbx_description
1 polymer ?
#
loop_
_entity_poly.entity_id
_entity_poly.type
_entity_poly.pdbx_seq_one_letter_code
_entity_poly.pdbx_strand_id
1 'polypeptide(L)'
;MLGLGGEFRYGFSDQWALALGGFFGFGKDKADLGSLGEAELSYSAFGLRLGLDHTINVTDMLGVYMGPGFEFASAKSKVKDTSAPFDEDNPRAKSYSLDGRVGIIAKVGKNFGLNGSMGKKWSYVKSSFDTDFGGGPEDVSFTRWLSSVNGWAGFVVLF
;
A
#
# COMPACT_ATOMS: atom_id res chain seq x y z
N MET A 1 3.32 0.97 -8.98
CA MET A 1 1.98 1.14 -8.38
C MET A 1 1.77 2.59 -7.98
N LEU A 2 0.74 3.21 -8.53
CA LEU A 2 0.25 4.52 -8.09
C LEU A 2 -1.09 4.32 -7.35
N GLY A 3 -1.45 5.25 -6.50
CA GLY A 3 -2.68 5.15 -5.73
C GLY A 3 -3.09 6.48 -5.11
N LEU A 4 -4.32 6.50 -4.63
CA LEU A 4 -4.88 7.60 -3.87
C LEU A 4 -5.11 7.13 -2.45
N GLY A 5 -4.96 8.04 -1.50
CA GLY A 5 -5.18 7.72 -0.10
C GLY A 5 -5.38 8.97 0.72
N GLY A 6 -5.86 8.76 1.94
CA GLY A 6 -6.05 9.80 2.93
C GLY A 6 -5.52 9.32 4.27
N GLU A 7 -5.10 10.25 5.10
CA GLU A 7 -4.69 9.96 6.46
C GLU A 7 -5.20 11.05 7.40
N PHE A 8 -5.77 10.61 8.50
CA PHE A 8 -6.13 11.44 9.63
C PHE A 8 -5.09 11.26 10.74
N ARG A 9 -4.66 12.36 11.35
CA ARG A 9 -3.75 12.36 12.49
C ARG A 9 -4.34 13.10 13.67
N TYR A 10 -4.28 12.48 14.83
CA TYR A 10 -4.73 13.04 16.09
C TYR A 10 -3.56 13.14 17.06
N GLY A 11 -3.09 14.36 17.31
CA GLY A 11 -2.09 14.64 18.34
C GLY A 11 -2.73 14.54 19.73
N PHE A 12 -2.25 13.62 20.55
CA PHE A 12 -2.70 13.46 21.94
C PHE A 12 -1.63 13.92 22.96
N SER A 13 -0.44 14.26 22.48
CA SER A 13 0.57 15.02 23.23
C SER A 13 1.37 15.88 22.25
N ASP A 14 2.21 16.77 22.78
CA ASP A 14 3.08 17.66 21.98
C ASP A 14 4.00 16.92 21.01
N GLN A 15 4.30 15.65 21.33
CA GLN A 15 5.26 14.83 20.62
C GLN A 15 4.67 13.58 19.99
N TRP A 16 3.41 13.24 20.27
CA TRP A 16 2.83 11.97 19.82
C TRP A 16 1.47 12.16 19.17
N ALA A 17 1.29 11.48 18.04
CA ALA A 17 0.06 11.45 17.29
C ALA A 17 -0.33 10.02 16.90
N LEU A 18 -1.63 9.73 16.96
CA LEU A 18 -2.21 8.55 16.31
C LEU A 18 -2.52 8.88 14.86
N ALA A 19 -2.15 7.99 13.94
CA ALA A 19 -2.41 8.15 12.51
C ALA A 19 -3.28 7.00 12.01
N LEU A 20 -4.42 7.33 11.39
CA LEU A 20 -5.30 6.39 10.72
C LEU A 20 -5.34 6.73 9.23
N GLY A 21 -4.80 5.84 8.40
CA GLY A 21 -4.68 6.03 6.96
C GLY A 21 -5.41 4.94 6.16
N GLY A 22 -5.84 5.29 4.97
CA GLY A 22 -6.39 4.35 4.00
C GLY A 22 -5.93 4.69 2.60
N PHE A 23 -5.72 3.66 1.77
CA PHE A 23 -5.37 3.83 0.37
C PHE A 23 -6.16 2.91 -0.55
N PHE A 24 -6.24 3.34 -1.81
CA PHE A 24 -6.64 2.56 -2.95
C PHE A 24 -5.60 2.74 -4.06
N GLY A 25 -4.86 1.69 -4.37
CA GLY A 25 -3.88 1.66 -5.44
C GLY A 25 -4.34 0.83 -6.61
N PHE A 26 -3.93 1.20 -7.81
CA PHE A 26 -4.25 0.50 -9.04
C PHE A 26 -3.08 0.61 -10.02
N GLY A 27 -3.03 -0.32 -10.96
CA GLY A 27 -2.04 -0.27 -12.01
C GLY A 27 -2.29 -1.32 -13.07
N LYS A 28 -1.63 -1.09 -14.21
CA LYS A 28 -1.60 -1.99 -15.34
C LYS A 28 -0.17 -2.06 -15.81
N ASP A 29 0.36 -3.27 -15.91
CA ASP A 29 1.67 -3.53 -16.48
C ASP A 29 1.47 -4.46 -17.67
N LYS A 30 2.13 -4.13 -18.78
CA LYS A 30 2.22 -5.00 -19.95
C LYS A 30 3.55 -5.73 -19.88
N ALA A 31 3.51 -7.05 -19.96
CA ALA A 31 4.70 -7.87 -20.12
C ALA A 31 4.70 -8.45 -21.53
N ASP A 32 5.77 -8.18 -22.28
CA ASP A 32 6.06 -8.88 -23.53
C ASP A 32 6.75 -10.20 -23.18
N LEU A 33 6.08 -11.33 -23.44
CA LEU A 33 6.61 -12.67 -23.17
C LEU A 33 7.31 -13.27 -24.40
N GLY A 34 7.67 -12.45 -25.39
CA GLY A 34 8.38 -12.87 -26.59
C GLY A 34 7.49 -13.76 -27.47
N SER A 35 7.91 -15.00 -27.73
CA SER A 35 7.16 -15.92 -28.61
C SER A 35 5.81 -16.39 -28.04
N LEU A 36 5.52 -16.09 -26.77
CA LEU A 36 4.28 -16.46 -26.07
C LEU A 36 3.20 -15.36 -26.11
N GLY A 37 3.48 -14.20 -26.73
CA GLY A 37 2.52 -13.11 -26.89
C GLY A 37 2.60 -12.02 -25.81
N GLU A 38 1.63 -11.10 -25.83
CA GLU A 38 1.51 -10.02 -24.83
C GLU A 38 0.62 -10.48 -23.66
N ALA A 39 1.10 -10.29 -22.43
CA ALA A 39 0.31 -10.46 -21.21
C ALA A 39 0.03 -9.09 -20.58
N GLU A 40 -1.24 -8.80 -20.31
CA GLU A 40 -1.65 -7.61 -19.55
C GLU A 40 -1.96 -8.01 -18.10
N LEU A 41 -1.15 -7.50 -17.16
CA LEU A 41 -1.37 -7.64 -15.73
C LEU A 41 -2.07 -6.38 -15.21
N SER A 42 -3.31 -6.53 -14.75
CA SER A 42 -4.05 -5.47 -14.06
C SER A 42 -4.13 -5.77 -12.57
N TYR A 43 -3.91 -4.77 -11.71
CA TYR A 43 -4.05 -4.94 -10.27
C TYR A 43 -4.77 -3.77 -9.60
N SER A 44 -5.44 -4.09 -8.50
CA SER A 44 -6.03 -3.13 -7.57
C SER A 44 -5.78 -3.59 -6.15
N ALA A 45 -5.52 -2.65 -5.24
CA ALA A 45 -5.36 -2.95 -3.84
C ALA A 45 -5.99 -1.84 -3.00
N PHE A 46 -6.58 -2.22 -1.88
CA PHE A 46 -6.94 -1.27 -0.83
C PHE A 46 -6.26 -1.67 0.46
N GLY A 47 -6.05 -0.70 1.34
CA GLY A 47 -5.50 -0.97 2.66
C GLY A 47 -5.85 0.08 3.68
N LEU A 48 -5.69 -0.30 4.94
CA LEU A 48 -5.89 0.52 6.12
C LEU A 48 -4.64 0.40 6.99
N ARG A 49 -4.18 1.54 7.51
CA ARG A 49 -3.02 1.65 8.38
C ARG A 49 -3.40 2.34 9.67
N LEU A 50 -2.96 1.79 10.79
CA LEU A 50 -2.95 2.46 12.09
C LEU A 50 -1.49 2.66 12.51
N GLY A 51 -1.12 3.87 12.91
CA GLY A 51 0.24 4.19 13.32
C GLY A 51 0.31 5.09 14.55
N LEU A 52 1.48 5.07 15.18
CA LEU A 52 1.84 5.94 16.29
C LEU A 52 3.08 6.72 15.86
N ASP A 53 2.91 8.02 15.61
CA ASP A 53 3.99 8.88 15.14
C ASP A 53 4.51 9.77 16.26
N HIS A 54 5.83 9.79 16.42
CA HIS A 54 6.54 10.82 17.15
C HIS A 54 6.78 12.03 16.24
N THR A 55 6.48 13.24 16.70
CA THR A 55 6.57 14.48 15.92
C THR A 55 7.59 15.44 16.55
N ILE A 56 8.43 16.02 15.70
CA ILE A 56 9.44 17.01 16.04
C ILE A 56 9.22 18.23 15.15
N ASN A 57 8.88 19.36 15.76
CA ASN A 57 8.81 20.64 15.04
C ASN A 57 10.24 21.17 14.88
N VAL A 58 10.72 21.23 13.64
CA VAL A 58 12.04 21.80 13.31
C VAL A 58 11.94 23.33 13.27
N THR A 59 10.86 23.83 12.69
CA THR A 59 10.49 25.25 12.68
C THR A 59 8.96 25.38 12.82
N ASP A 60 8.45 26.61 12.91
CA ASP A 60 7.00 26.86 12.92
C ASP A 60 6.29 26.34 11.67
N MET A 61 7.02 26.25 10.55
CA MET A 61 6.52 25.83 9.25
C MET A 61 6.91 24.39 8.88
N LEU A 62 7.87 23.77 9.56
CA LEU A 62 8.40 22.46 9.20
C LEU A 62 8.37 21.51 10.39
N GLY A 63 7.61 20.43 10.25
CA GLY A 63 7.59 19.31 11.18
C GLY A 63 8.14 18.04 10.54
N VAL A 64 8.87 17.25 11.32
CA VAL A 64 9.26 15.88 10.97
C VAL A 64 8.47 14.94 11.86
N TYR A 65 8.04 13.81 11.32
CA TYR A 65 7.43 12.75 12.11
C TYR A 65 8.02 11.40 11.75
N MET A 66 8.06 10.50 12.71
CA MET A 66 8.49 9.14 12.50
C MET A 66 7.79 8.20 13.46
N GLY A 67 7.54 6.97 13.04
CA GLY A 67 6.89 6.03 13.93
C GLY A 67 6.53 4.69 13.30
N PRO A 68 6.24 3.70 14.15
CA PRO A 68 5.74 2.42 13.71
C PRO A 68 4.27 2.50 13.27
N GLY A 69 3.86 1.48 12.52
CA GLY A 69 2.49 1.25 12.13
C GLY A 69 2.20 -0.21 11.88
N PHE A 70 0.90 -0.49 11.83
CA PHE A 70 0.35 -1.75 11.38
C PHE A 70 -0.57 -1.49 10.21
N GLU A 71 -0.43 -2.28 9.15
CA GLU A 71 -1.22 -2.15 7.94
C GLU A 71 -1.87 -3.48 7.55
N PHE A 72 -3.16 -3.40 7.24
CA PHE A 72 -3.88 -4.43 6.52
C PHE A 72 -4.06 -4.00 5.07
N ALA A 73 -3.79 -4.89 4.12
CA ALA A 73 -4.10 -4.65 2.72
C ALA A 73 -4.68 -5.89 2.05
N SER A 74 -5.51 -5.65 1.04
CA SER A 74 -6.06 -6.67 0.17
C SER A 74 -5.83 -6.25 -1.27
N ALA A 75 -5.23 -7.12 -2.07
CA ALA A 75 -4.94 -6.90 -3.47
C ALA A 75 -5.65 -7.94 -4.33
N LYS A 76 -6.15 -7.53 -5.50
CA LYS A 76 -6.61 -8.42 -6.57
C LYS A 76 -5.76 -8.16 -7.81
N SER A 77 -5.33 -9.23 -8.45
CA SER A 77 -4.68 -9.19 -9.76
C SER A 77 -5.54 -9.92 -10.78
N LYS A 78 -5.51 -9.47 -12.03
CA LYS A 78 -6.06 -10.14 -13.18
C LYS A 78 -4.96 -10.28 -14.22
N VAL A 79 -4.79 -11.47 -14.76
CA VAL A 79 -3.88 -11.72 -15.88
C VAL A 79 -4.74 -11.93 -17.11
N LYS A 80 -4.55 -11.09 -18.13
CA LYS A 80 -5.11 -11.32 -19.45
C LYS A 80 -4.01 -11.82 -20.36
N ASP A 81 -4.09 -13.08 -20.75
CA ASP A 81 -3.24 -13.66 -21.78
C ASP A 81 -3.96 -13.53 -23.13
N THR A 82 -3.29 -12.97 -24.14
CA THR A 82 -3.85 -12.83 -25.49
C THR A 82 -3.85 -14.15 -26.27
N SER A 83 -3.20 -15.19 -25.75
CA SER A 83 -3.03 -16.50 -26.40
C SER A 83 -3.91 -17.62 -25.81
N ALA A 84 -4.59 -17.38 -24.67
CA ALA A 84 -5.50 -18.34 -24.02
C ALA A 84 -6.92 -17.78 -23.89
N PRO A 85 -7.99 -18.58 -24.09
CA PRO A 85 -9.38 -18.10 -24.08
C PRO A 85 -9.96 -17.88 -22.66
N PHE A 86 -9.13 -17.90 -21.61
CA PHE A 86 -9.57 -17.82 -20.22
C PHE A 86 -8.91 -16.64 -19.49
N ASP A 87 -9.74 -15.75 -18.93
CA ASP A 87 -9.29 -14.74 -17.96
C ASP A 87 -9.04 -15.44 -16.61
N GLU A 88 -7.79 -15.61 -16.20
CA GLU A 88 -7.47 -16.09 -14.85
C GLU A 88 -7.66 -14.95 -13.84
N ASP A 89 -8.82 -14.98 -13.17
CA ASP A 89 -9.15 -14.07 -12.08
C ASP A 89 -8.46 -14.57 -10.80
N ASN A 90 -7.22 -14.11 -10.56
CA ASN A 90 -6.47 -14.51 -9.37
C ASN A 90 -7.20 -14.09 -8.08
N PRO A 91 -7.34 -14.99 -7.08
CA PRO A 91 -8.01 -14.68 -5.83
C PRO A 91 -7.32 -13.55 -5.06
N ARG A 92 -8.10 -12.85 -4.22
CA ARG A 92 -7.60 -11.70 -3.44
C ARG A 92 -6.48 -12.13 -2.48
N ALA A 93 -5.27 -11.60 -2.70
CA ALA A 93 -4.18 -11.72 -1.74
C ALA A 93 -4.41 -10.77 -0.57
N LYS A 94 -4.21 -11.25 0.66
CA LYS A 94 -4.28 -10.43 1.88
C LYS A 94 -2.90 -10.30 2.50
N SER A 95 -2.60 -9.14 3.05
CA SER A 95 -1.35 -8.91 3.77
C SER A 95 -1.56 -8.16 5.08
N TYR A 96 -0.77 -8.55 6.07
CA TYR A 96 -0.61 -7.86 7.34
C TYR A 96 0.83 -7.40 7.45
N SER A 97 1.05 -6.12 7.71
CA SER A 97 2.38 -5.54 7.70
C SER A 97 2.67 -4.80 8.99
N LEU A 98 3.89 -4.99 9.50
CA LEU A 98 4.50 -4.04 10.41
C LEU A 98 5.28 -3.04 9.57
N ASP A 99 5.04 -1.75 9.79
CA ASP A 99 5.74 -0.68 9.09
C ASP A 99 6.43 0.29 10.03
N GLY A 100 7.47 0.92 9.54
CA GLY A 100 8.08 2.10 10.14
C GLY A 100 8.19 3.18 9.08
N ARG A 101 7.86 4.42 9.43
CA ARG A 101 7.93 5.55 8.50
C ARG A 101 8.67 6.74 9.07
N VAL A 102 9.15 7.58 8.16
CA VAL A 102 9.58 8.95 8.41
C VAL A 102 8.90 9.85 7.38
N GLY A 103 8.47 11.03 7.81
CA GLY A 103 7.95 12.02 6.89
C GLY A 103 8.07 13.43 7.41
N ILE A 104 7.68 14.35 6.55
CA ILE A 104 7.81 15.79 6.70
C ILE A 104 6.45 16.40 6.44
N ILE A 105 6.08 17.37 7.27
CA ILE A 105 4.95 18.25 7.06
C ILE A 105 5.49 19.67 6.89
N ALA A 106 5.25 20.28 5.74
CA ALA A 106 5.55 21.67 5.46
C ALA A 106 4.26 22.49 5.44
N LYS A 107 4.07 23.38 6.41
CA LYS A 107 2.94 24.31 6.45
C LYS A 107 3.13 25.37 5.37
N VAL A 108 2.14 25.52 4.49
CA VAL A 108 2.13 26.55 3.44
C VAL A 108 1.23 27.72 3.85
N GLY A 109 0.20 27.45 4.66
CA GLY A 109 -0.64 28.47 5.28
C GLY A 109 -1.06 28.06 6.69
N LYS A 110 -2.00 28.80 7.27
CA LYS A 110 -2.50 28.54 8.63
C LYS A 110 -3.18 27.16 8.77
N ASN A 111 -3.90 26.74 7.72
CA ASN A 111 -4.77 25.56 7.77
C ASN A 111 -4.40 24.50 6.73
N PHE A 112 -3.33 24.70 5.95
CA PHE A 112 -2.94 23.77 4.89
C PHE A 112 -1.43 23.67 4.74
N GLY A 113 -0.99 22.50 4.28
CA GLY A 113 0.41 22.22 4.03
C GLY A 113 0.61 21.10 3.03
N LEU A 114 1.87 20.73 2.86
CA LEU A 114 2.31 19.58 2.09
C LEU A 114 2.86 18.52 3.04
N ASN A 115 2.62 17.26 2.71
CA ASN A 115 3.15 16.10 3.42
C ASN A 115 3.92 15.24 2.42
N GLY A 116 5.12 14.81 2.81
CA GLY A 116 5.88 13.77 2.14
C GLY A 116 6.35 12.74 3.16
N SER A 117 6.24 11.45 2.84
CA SER A 117 6.65 10.37 3.73
C SER A 117 7.22 9.20 2.97
N MET A 118 8.15 8.50 3.60
CA MET A 118 8.63 7.21 3.16
C MET A 118 8.65 6.23 4.32
N GLY A 119 8.47 4.96 4.03
CA GLY A 119 8.49 3.91 5.04
C GLY A 119 9.02 2.60 4.51
N LYS A 120 9.36 1.74 5.45
CA LYS A 120 9.72 0.35 5.21
C LYS A 120 8.64 -0.52 5.82
N LYS A 121 8.20 -1.52 5.06
CA LYS A 121 7.19 -2.50 5.47
C LYS A 121 7.80 -3.90 5.50
N TRP A 122 7.39 -4.68 6.48
CA TRP A 122 7.56 -6.13 6.53
C TRP A 122 6.18 -6.77 6.58
N SER A 123 5.83 -7.48 5.52
CA SER A 123 4.49 -7.97 5.25
C SER A 123 4.44 -9.49 5.28
N TYR A 124 3.53 -10.02 6.07
CA TYR A 124 3.07 -11.40 5.95
C TYR A 124 1.94 -11.43 4.92
N VAL A 125 2.16 -12.10 3.79
CA VAL A 125 1.21 -12.18 2.68
C VAL A 125 0.66 -13.60 2.58
N LYS A 126 -0.67 -13.71 2.50
CA LYS A 126 -1.37 -14.95 2.18
C LYS A 126 -2.06 -14.79 0.83
N SER A 127 -1.67 -15.63 -0.12
CA SER A 127 -2.29 -15.77 -1.44
C SER A 127 -2.97 -17.12 -1.54
N SER A 128 -4.10 -17.17 -2.22
CA SER A 128 -4.79 -18.42 -2.56
C SER A 128 -5.00 -18.42 -4.06
N PHE A 129 -4.92 -19.59 -4.69
CA PHE A 129 -5.07 -19.79 -6.13
C PHE A 129 -5.97 -21.00 -6.33
N ASP A 130 -6.96 -20.86 -7.22
CA ASP A 130 -7.72 -21.98 -7.71
C ASP A 130 -6.96 -22.50 -8.93
N THR A 131 -6.38 -23.69 -8.83
CA THR A 131 -5.68 -24.30 -9.97
C THR A 131 -6.46 -25.49 -10.48
N ASP A 132 -6.67 -25.55 -11.80
CA ASP A 132 -7.35 -26.66 -12.47
C ASP A 132 -6.34 -27.55 -13.22
N PHE A 133 -5.30 -28.03 -12.51
CA PHE A 133 -4.30 -28.96 -13.04
C PHE A 133 -4.90 -30.38 -13.18
N GLY A 134 -5.92 -30.54 -14.03
CA GLY A 134 -6.37 -31.83 -14.57
C GLY A 134 -6.89 -32.89 -13.58
N GLY A 135 -6.99 -32.59 -12.29
CA GLY A 135 -7.42 -33.51 -11.22
C GLY A 135 -8.64 -33.07 -10.40
N GLY A 136 -9.20 -31.88 -10.70
CA GLY A 136 -10.23 -31.21 -9.92
C GLY A 136 -9.72 -29.93 -9.26
N PRO A 137 -10.61 -29.07 -8.72
CA PRO A 137 -10.22 -27.82 -8.09
C PRO A 137 -9.43 -28.08 -6.80
N GLU A 138 -8.14 -27.76 -6.81
CA GLU A 138 -7.30 -27.76 -5.62
C GLU A 138 -7.08 -26.32 -5.13
N ASP A 139 -7.48 -26.04 -3.88
CA ASP A 139 -7.21 -24.77 -3.20
C ASP A 139 -5.73 -24.70 -2.80
N VAL A 140 -4.89 -24.09 -3.64
CA VAL A 140 -3.47 -23.91 -3.32
C VAL A 140 -3.27 -22.57 -2.61
N SER A 141 -2.81 -22.60 -1.36
CA SER A 141 -2.48 -21.39 -0.60
C SER A 141 -0.97 -21.27 -0.35
N PHE A 142 -0.44 -20.07 -0.55
CA PHE A 142 0.97 -19.76 -0.31
C PHE A 142 1.11 -18.59 0.65
N THR A 143 2.08 -18.70 1.56
CA THR A 143 2.41 -17.66 2.52
C THR A 143 3.86 -17.24 2.38
N ARG A 144 4.12 -15.93 2.35
CA ARG A 144 5.49 -15.39 2.29
C ARG A 144 5.65 -14.13 3.13
N TRP A 145 6.87 -13.94 3.59
CA TRP A 145 7.33 -12.66 4.13
C TRP A 145 7.93 -11.82 3.01
N LEU A 146 7.48 -10.58 2.88
CA LEU A 146 8.00 -9.61 1.92
C LEU A 146 8.48 -8.37 2.66
N SER A 147 9.53 -7.74 2.13
CA SER A 147 9.91 -6.40 2.54
C SER A 147 9.70 -5.43 1.39
N SER A 148 9.14 -4.26 1.65
CA SER A 148 8.91 -3.24 0.63
C SER A 148 9.13 -1.84 1.18
N VAL A 149 9.32 -0.88 0.28
CA VAL A 149 9.38 0.54 0.60
C VAL A 149 8.10 1.18 0.06
N ASN A 150 7.49 2.08 0.84
CA ASN A 150 6.34 2.86 0.41
C ASN A 150 6.65 4.35 0.52
N GLY A 151 6.17 5.12 -0.44
CA GLY A 151 6.22 6.59 -0.43
C GLY A 151 4.82 7.17 -0.52
N TRP A 152 4.58 8.27 0.19
CA TRP A 152 3.35 9.05 0.12
C TRP A 152 3.70 10.52 -0.03
N ALA A 153 2.96 11.23 -0.86
CA ALA A 153 3.01 12.68 -0.95
C ALA A 153 1.61 13.22 -1.15
N GLY A 154 1.30 14.38 -0.57
CA GLY A 154 -0.02 14.99 -0.71
C GLY A 154 -0.20 16.27 0.06
N PHE A 155 -1.42 16.79 0.03
CA PHE A 155 -1.84 17.94 0.82
C PHE A 155 -2.30 17.50 2.20
N VAL A 156 -2.06 18.34 3.20
CA VAL A 156 -2.58 18.15 4.56
C VAL A 156 -3.44 19.35 4.95
N VAL A 157 -4.57 19.07 5.60
CA VAL A 157 -5.38 20.09 6.27
C VAL A 157 -5.02 20.05 7.75
N LEU A 158 -4.70 21.22 8.29
CA LEU A 158 -4.29 21.41 9.69
C LEU A 158 -5.48 22.03 10.44
N PHE A 159 -5.86 21.41 11.55
CA PHE A 159 -6.96 21.83 12.42
C PHE A 159 -6.44 22.18 13.81
#